data_AF-A0A9J6A0W0-F1
#
_entry.id   AF-A0A9J6A0W0-F1
#
_cell.length_a   1.000
_cell.length_b   1.000
_cell.length_c   1.000
_cell.angle_alpha   90.00
_cell.angle_beta   90.00
_cell.angle_gamma   90.00
#
_symmetry.space_group_name_H-M   'P 1'
#
loop_
_entity.id
_entity.type
_entity.pdbx_description
1 polymer ?
#
loop_
_entity_poly.entity_id
_entity_poly.type
_entity_poly.pdbx_seq_one_letter_code
_entity_poly.pdbx_strand_id
1 'polypeptide(L)'
;MVLVLALGDLHIPHRAADLPAKFKSMLVPGKIQHVICTGNLCIKRAWLHCLSMLEATPLTTVFYPVYLERKLEMQIEVHDYLKTLCPDLHITRGEYDEDTRYPETKTLTIGQFKLGLCHGHQV
;
A
#
# COMPACT_ATOMS: atom_id res chain seq x y z
N MET A 1 24.02 -13.93 0.96
CA MET A 1 23.74 -12.66 0.26
C MET A 1 22.36 -12.21 0.70
N VAL A 2 22.21 -10.96 1.18
CA VAL A 2 20.92 -10.41 1.61
C VAL A 2 20.39 -9.53 0.47
N LEU A 3 19.21 -9.84 -0.03
CA LEU A 3 18.48 -9.08 -1.03
C LEU A 3 17.34 -8.32 -0.36
N VAL A 4 17.36 -7.00 -0.54
CA VAL A 4 16.36 -6.09 -0.02
C VAL A 4 15.59 -5.51 -1.20
N LEU A 5 14.28 -5.68 -1.22
CA LEU A 5 13.40 -5.03 -2.18
C LEU A 5 12.96 -3.68 -1.61
N ALA A 6 13.26 -2.60 -2.31
CA ALA A 6 12.75 -1.27 -1.99
C ALA A 6 11.72 -0.84 -3.04
N LEU A 7 10.52 -0.44 -2.59
CA LEU A 7 9.46 0.09 -3.45
C LEU A 7 8.58 1.09 -2.68
N GLY A 8 7.56 1.64 -3.32
CA GLY A 8 6.59 2.55 -2.72
C GLY A 8 5.92 3.40 -3.79
N ASP A 9 5.05 4.31 -3.37
CA ASP A 9 4.28 5.19 -4.26
C ASP A 9 3.58 4.43 -5.40
N LEU A 10 3.01 3.28 -5.05
CA LEU A 10 2.29 2.44 -6.00
C LEU A 10 0.99 3.10 -6.45
N HIS A 11 0.27 3.73 -5.51
CA HIS A 11 -1.00 4.39 -5.75
C HIS A 11 -2.04 3.49 -6.47
N ILE A 12 -2.03 2.20 -6.19
CA ILE A 12 -2.97 1.23 -6.79
C ILE A 12 -4.30 1.31 -6.05
N PRO A 13 -5.46 1.40 -6.73
CA PRO A 13 -5.70 1.29 -8.18
C PRO A 13 -5.69 2.64 -8.94
N HIS A 14 -5.55 3.77 -8.24
CA HIS A 14 -5.94 5.09 -8.76
C HIS A 14 -4.97 5.65 -9.82
N ARG A 15 -3.66 5.48 -9.64
CA ARG A 15 -2.66 5.91 -10.65
C ARG A 15 -2.17 4.74 -11.50
N ALA A 16 -2.24 3.52 -10.96
CA ALA A 16 -1.88 2.29 -11.64
C ALA A 16 -2.87 1.20 -11.28
N ALA A 17 -3.28 0.38 -12.26
CA ALA A 17 -4.16 -0.75 -12.00
C ALA A 17 -3.44 -1.90 -11.29
N ASP A 18 -2.13 -2.05 -11.53
CA ASP A 18 -1.30 -3.15 -11.00
C ASP A 18 0.19 -2.81 -11.21
N LEU A 19 1.10 -3.59 -10.61
CA LEU A 19 2.51 -3.57 -10.94
C LEU A 19 2.73 -4.03 -12.41
N PRO A 20 3.73 -3.46 -13.12
CA PRO A 20 4.09 -3.92 -14.46
C PRO A 20 4.36 -5.43 -14.52
N ALA A 21 3.84 -6.12 -15.54
CA ALA A 21 3.95 -7.58 -15.67
C ALA A 21 5.40 -8.09 -15.59
N LYS A 22 6.35 -7.34 -16.17
CA LYS A 22 7.78 -7.65 -16.09
C LYS A 22 8.29 -7.65 -14.65
N PHE A 23 7.84 -6.70 -13.82
CA PHE A 23 8.25 -6.63 -12.42
C PHE A 23 7.66 -7.80 -11.64
N LYS A 24 6.38 -8.10 -11.84
CA LYS A 24 5.75 -9.29 -11.21
C LYS A 24 6.48 -10.59 -11.54
N SER A 25 7.00 -10.73 -12.77
CA SER A 25 7.79 -11.91 -13.15
C SER A 25 9.15 -12.00 -12.44
N MET A 26 9.70 -10.87 -11.99
CA MET A 26 10.95 -10.80 -11.24
C MET A 26 10.74 -10.94 -9.72
N LEU A 27 9.58 -10.53 -9.21
CA LEU A 27 9.18 -10.62 -7.81
C LEU A 27 8.70 -12.03 -7.47
N VAL A 28 9.66 -12.95 -7.37
CA VAL A 28 9.41 -14.35 -7.01
C VAL A 28 9.63 -14.54 -5.50
N PRO A 29 8.67 -15.15 -4.78
CA PRO A 29 8.83 -15.50 -3.36
C PRO A 29 10.09 -16.33 -3.08
N GLY A 30 10.64 -16.20 -1.88
CA GLY A 30 11.81 -16.97 -1.43
C GLY A 30 13.16 -16.45 -1.90
N LYS A 31 13.20 -15.40 -2.75
CA LYS A 31 14.45 -14.72 -3.14
C LYS A 31 14.76 -13.48 -2.30
N ILE A 32 13.73 -12.81 -1.78
CA ILE A 32 13.81 -11.53 -1.08
C ILE A 32 13.75 -11.76 0.43
N GLN A 33 14.71 -11.21 1.17
CA GLN A 33 14.80 -11.38 2.63
C GLN A 33 14.16 -10.21 3.40
N HIS A 34 14.13 -9.01 2.81
CA HIS A 34 13.49 -7.85 3.41
C HIS A 34 12.76 -7.05 2.33
N VAL A 35 11.56 -6.56 2.65
CA VAL A 35 10.83 -5.60 1.81
C VAL A 35 10.68 -4.28 2.56
N ILE A 36 11.11 -3.21 1.91
CA ILE A 36 11.01 -1.84 2.39
C ILE A 36 10.04 -1.09 1.48
N CYS A 37 9.00 -0.53 2.07
CA CYS A 37 7.97 0.24 1.38
C CYS A 37 7.89 1.66 1.95
N THR A 38 8.08 2.68 1.11
CA THR A 38 8.01 4.10 1.55
C THR A 38 6.59 4.56 1.88
N GLY A 39 5.56 3.89 1.36
CA GLY A 39 4.15 4.20 1.60
C GLY A 39 3.39 4.38 0.29
N ASN A 40 2.18 4.95 0.38
CA ASN A 40 1.23 5.15 -0.71
C ASN A 40 0.94 3.84 -1.47
N LEU A 41 0.73 2.76 -0.73
CA LEU A 41 0.39 1.45 -1.32
C LEU A 41 -0.95 1.50 -2.04
N CYS A 42 -1.95 2.10 -1.37
CA CYS A 42 -3.28 2.26 -1.91
C CYS A 42 -3.89 3.57 -1.44
N ILE A 43 -4.35 4.38 -2.40
CA ILE A 43 -4.90 5.70 -2.11
C ILE A 43 -6.41 5.68 -2.08
N LYS A 44 -6.96 6.30 -1.05
CA LYS A 44 -8.39 6.52 -0.94
C LYS A 44 -8.75 7.87 -1.57
N ARG A 45 -9.23 7.87 -2.82
CA ARG A 45 -10.31 8.76 -3.32
C ARG A 45 -10.41 8.71 -4.85
N ALA A 46 -11.54 8.19 -5.33
CA ALA A 46 -12.21 8.76 -6.51
C ALA A 46 -13.74 8.55 -6.47
N TRP A 47 -14.27 7.71 -5.57
CA TRP A 47 -15.71 7.45 -5.57
C TRP A 47 -16.49 8.09 -4.44
N LEU A 48 -15.90 8.43 -3.29
CA LEU A 48 -16.63 9.16 -2.23
C LEU A 48 -16.99 10.60 -2.64
N HIS A 49 -16.18 11.24 -3.49
CA HIS A 49 -16.52 12.54 -4.05
C HIS A 49 -17.58 12.42 -5.16
N CYS A 50 -17.58 11.31 -5.92
CA CYS A 50 -18.66 11.00 -6.86
C CYS A 50 -19.96 10.60 -6.14
N LEU A 51 -19.86 9.94 -4.98
CA LEU A 51 -21.00 9.58 -4.12
C LEU A 51 -21.57 10.77 -3.34
N SER A 52 -20.74 11.72 -2.90
CA SER A 52 -21.25 12.99 -2.35
C SER A 52 -21.97 13.82 -3.41
N MET A 53 -21.62 13.67 -4.69
CA MET A 53 -22.40 14.25 -5.80
C MET A 53 -23.70 13.48 -6.12
N LEU A 54 -23.88 12.27 -5.57
CA LEU A 54 -25.09 11.43 -5.67
C LEU A 54 -25.98 11.54 -4.42
N GLU A 55 -25.82 12.58 -3.60
CA GLU A 55 -26.55 12.84 -2.34
C GLU A 55 -28.08 13.01 -2.45
N ALA A 56 -28.71 12.64 -3.57
CA ALA A 56 -30.15 12.80 -3.75
C ALA A 56 -30.94 11.50 -3.92
N THR A 57 -30.43 10.32 -3.50
CA THR A 57 -31.24 9.08 -3.58
C THR A 57 -31.19 8.18 -2.32
N PRO A 58 -32.31 7.52 -1.94
CA PRO A 58 -32.38 6.60 -0.79
C PRO A 58 -31.54 5.32 -0.91
N LEU A 59 -30.86 5.09 -2.05
CA LEU A 59 -30.09 3.87 -2.32
C LEU A 59 -28.69 3.88 -1.69
N THR A 60 -28.23 5.02 -1.17
CA THR A 60 -26.90 5.17 -0.57
C THR A 60 -26.71 4.30 0.68
N THR A 61 -27.74 4.09 1.49
CA THR A 61 -27.66 3.29 2.74
C THR A 61 -27.38 1.80 2.50
N VAL A 62 -27.77 1.26 1.33
CA VAL A 62 -27.53 -0.15 0.97
C VAL A 62 -26.19 -0.33 0.26
N PHE A 63 -25.80 0.65 -0.56
CA PHE A 63 -24.53 0.60 -1.30
C PHE A 63 -23.32 0.87 -0.40
N TYR A 64 -23.43 1.74 0.60
CA TYR A 64 -22.31 2.14 1.46
C TYR A 64 -21.58 0.97 2.15
N PRO A 65 -22.28 0.02 2.84
CA PRO A 65 -21.61 -1.12 3.47
C PRO A 65 -20.91 -2.05 2.46
N VAL A 66 -21.56 -2.38 1.33
CA VAL A 66 -20.95 -3.19 0.24
C VAL A 66 -19.72 -2.50 -0.35
N TYR A 67 -19.77 -1.17 -0.45
CA TYR A 67 -18.64 -0.37 -0.94
C TYR A 67 -17.48 -0.32 0.05
N LEU A 68 -17.77 -0.26 1.35
CA LEU A 68 -16.77 -0.28 2.41
C LEU A 68 -16.06 -1.63 2.46
N GLU A 69 -16.79 -2.74 2.30
CA GLU A 69 -16.24 -4.10 2.21
C GLU A 69 -15.27 -4.24 1.01
N ARG A 70 -15.70 -3.85 -0.19
CA ARG A 70 -14.85 -3.86 -1.40
C ARG A 70 -13.61 -2.97 -1.31
N LYS A 71 -13.69 -1.92 -0.51
CA LYS A 71 -12.59 -0.97 -0.27
C LYS A 71 -11.58 -1.49 0.73
N LEU A 72 -12.05 -2.25 1.72
CA LEU A 72 -11.18 -3.00 2.63
C LEU A 72 -10.46 -4.11 1.83
N GLU A 73 -11.17 -4.85 0.97
CA GLU A 73 -10.59 -5.90 0.12
C GLU A 73 -9.38 -5.41 -0.69
N MET A 74 -9.44 -4.20 -1.28
CA MET A 74 -8.40 -3.72 -2.17
C MET A 74 -7.11 -3.24 -1.47
N GLN A 75 -7.20 -2.68 -0.25
CA GLN A 75 -6.00 -2.40 0.56
C GLN A 75 -5.34 -3.67 1.06
N ILE A 76 -6.16 -4.68 1.36
CA ILE A 76 -5.71 -6.01 1.76
C ILE A 76 -4.90 -6.64 0.61
N GLU A 77 -5.33 -6.49 -0.65
CA GLU A 77 -4.65 -7.10 -1.81
C GLU A 77 -3.17 -6.74 -1.96
N VAL A 78 -2.78 -5.46 -1.96
CA VAL A 78 -1.38 -5.06 -2.20
C VAL A 78 -0.48 -5.40 -1.01
N HIS A 79 -0.95 -5.11 0.20
CA HIS A 79 -0.22 -5.43 1.42
C HIS A 79 0.00 -6.95 1.54
N ASP A 80 -1.04 -7.75 1.27
CA ASP A 80 -0.95 -9.20 1.34
C ASP A 80 -0.09 -9.76 0.20
N TYR A 81 -0.16 -9.19 -1.00
CA TYR A 81 0.76 -9.50 -2.09
C TYR A 81 2.21 -9.30 -1.65
N LEU A 82 2.57 -8.15 -1.06
CA LEU A 82 3.93 -7.91 -0.57
C LEU A 82 4.33 -8.90 0.55
N LYS A 83 3.40 -9.27 1.43
CA LYS A 83 3.64 -10.33 2.43
C LYS A 83 3.88 -11.69 1.82
N THR A 84 3.28 -12.00 0.66
CA THR A 84 3.55 -13.27 -0.04
C THR A 84 4.97 -13.33 -0.62
N LEU A 85 5.54 -12.18 -0.99
CA LEU A 85 6.92 -12.10 -1.48
C LEU A 85 7.94 -12.29 -0.36
N CYS A 86 7.67 -11.67 0.80
CA CYS A 86 8.52 -11.72 1.97
C CYS A 86 7.69 -11.43 3.24
N PRO A 87 7.77 -12.29 4.27
CA PRO A 87 7.10 -12.03 5.55
C PRO A 87 7.71 -10.84 6.31
N ASP A 88 8.98 -10.51 6.05
CA ASP A 88 9.66 -9.38 6.69
C ASP A 88 9.43 -8.07 5.90
N LEU A 89 8.21 -7.56 6.06
CA LEU A 89 7.70 -6.35 5.41
C LEU A 89 7.80 -5.13 6.34
N HIS A 90 8.36 -4.06 5.82
CA HIS A 90 8.51 -2.78 6.52
C HIS A 90 7.87 -1.67 5.69
N ILE A 91 6.81 -1.05 6.23
CA ILE A 91 6.08 0.03 5.57
C ILE A 91 6.16 1.29 6.44
N THR A 92 6.35 2.44 5.81
CA THR A 92 6.02 3.76 6.40
C THR A 92 4.75 4.32 5.80
N ARG A 93 4.09 5.20 6.54
CA ARG A 93 2.85 5.83 6.12
C ARG A 93 3.11 6.91 5.08
N GLY A 94 2.49 6.75 3.91
CA GLY A 94 2.44 7.80 2.89
C GLY A 94 1.34 8.82 3.13
N GLU A 95 1.43 9.98 2.49
CA GLU A 95 0.45 11.07 2.65
C GLU A 95 -0.99 10.66 2.28
N TYR A 96 -1.15 9.63 1.44
CA TYR A 96 -2.45 9.12 1.01
C TYR A 96 -2.83 7.77 1.67
N ASP A 97 -1.99 7.22 2.56
CA ASP A 97 -2.32 6.01 3.30
C ASP A 97 -3.19 6.37 4.53
N GLU A 98 -4.40 5.82 4.57
CA GLU A 98 -5.30 5.98 5.72
C GLU A 98 -5.02 5.01 6.88
N ASP A 99 -4.21 3.98 6.63
CA ASP A 99 -3.90 2.98 7.65
C ASP A 99 -2.97 3.58 8.71
N THR A 100 -3.53 3.85 9.89
CA THR A 100 -2.82 4.40 11.05
C THR A 100 -1.88 3.39 11.72
N ARG A 101 -1.90 2.12 11.30
CA ARG A 101 -0.95 1.10 11.76
C ARG A 101 0.44 1.33 11.20
N TYR A 102 0.55 2.03 10.06
CA TYR A 102 1.85 2.35 9.48
C TYR A 102 2.48 3.54 10.21
N PRO A 103 3.73 3.41 10.67
CA PRO A 103 4.44 4.52 11.30
C PRO A 103 4.87 5.56 10.27
N GLU A 104 4.93 6.84 10.66
CA GLU A 104 5.43 7.93 9.80
C GLU A 104 6.92 7.74 9.43
N THR A 105 7.71 7.30 10.41
CA THR A 105 9.14 6.98 10.23
C THR A 105 9.46 5.64 10.86
N LYS A 106 10.36 4.86 10.25
CA LYS A 106 10.82 3.58 10.78
C LYS A 106 12.34 3.49 10.66
N THR A 107 12.99 2.94 11.67
CA THR A 107 14.41 2.60 11.61
C THR A 107 14.55 1.09 11.61
N LEU A 108 15.41 0.57 10.73
CA LEU A 108 15.67 -0.86 10.61
C LEU A 108 17.17 -1.11 10.51
N THR A 109 17.61 -2.28 10.97
CA THR A 109 19.01 -2.70 10.88
C THR A 109 19.09 -3.92 9.98
N ILE A 110 19.80 -3.80 8.85
CA ILE A 110 20.04 -4.90 7.92
C ILE A 110 21.55 -5.13 7.84
N GLY A 111 22.01 -6.25 8.40
CA GLY A 111 23.43 -6.53 8.54
C GLY A 111 24.14 -5.48 9.41
N GLN A 112 25.13 -4.79 8.84
CA GLN A 112 25.90 -3.75 9.51
C GLN A 112 25.32 -2.34 9.29
N PHE A 113 24.26 -2.21 8.51
CA PHE A 113 23.67 -0.91 8.16
C PHE A 113 22.44 -0.63 9.00
N LYS A 114 22.36 0.59 9.51
CA LYS A 114 21.15 1.16 10.13
C LYS A 114 20.50 2.09 9.11
N LEU A 115 19.28 1.78 8.71
CA LEU A 115 18.52 2.47 7.68
C LEU A 115 17.37 3.24 8.32
N GLY A 116 17.20 4.49 7.92
CA GLY A 116 15.98 5.26 8.16
C GLY A 116 15.03 5.12 6.98
N LEU A 117 13.75 4.98 7.27
CA LEU A 117 12.67 4.90 6.31
C LEU A 117 11.64 5.98 6.65
N CYS A 118 11.21 6.72 5.64
CA CYS A 118 10.10 7.66 5.68
C CYS A 118 9.50 7.75 4.28
N HIS A 119 8.27 8.28 4.18
CA HIS A 119 7.66 8.55 2.88
C HIS A 119 8.29 9.78 2.21
N GLY A 120 8.56 10.83 2.99
CA GLY A 120 9.26 12.03 2.54
C GLY A 120 8.39 13.28 2.46
N HIS A 121 7.05 13.15 2.49
CA HIS A 121 6.15 14.32 2.49
C HIS A 121 6.27 15.19 3.75
N GLN A 122 6.87 14.67 4.81
CA GLN A 122 7.05 15.35 6.10
C GLN A 122 8.32 16.24 6.16
N VAL A 123 9.20 16.16 5.15
CA VAL A 123 10.53 16.82 5.12
C VAL A 123 10.58 17.82 3.97
#